data_AF-A0A1F7SHA4-F1
#
_entry.id   AF-A0A1F7SHA4-F1
#
_cell.length_a   1.000
_cell.length_b   1.000
_cell.length_c   1.000
_cell.angle_alpha   90.00
_cell.angle_beta   90.00
_cell.angle_gamma   90.00
#
_symmetry.space_group_name_H-M   'P 1'
#
loop_
_entity.id
_entity.type
_entity.pdbx_description
1 polymer ?
#
loop_
_entity_poly.entity_id
_entity_poly.type
_entity_poly.pdbx_seq_one_letter_code
_entity_poly.pdbx_strand_id
1 'polypeptide(L)'
;MLKNFPVAMFLMILIIFLPLKASSQTAGVSNEECFGCHEDKSLSRKSATGEEILLFVEGKEFNRSVHKNVRCIYCHDDLKDIKDFPHKESLKKVECKTCHEKEFASFAQSVHGREFIKGDRNVPGCATCHGKHYILCADDPECSTSPAKQIKTCTKCHEDQRIVKKYNLPGIEFIKSYEKSIHGRAITEKGLIVSAVCSDCHGAHEIKPADDPKSLKNKANIPKVCARCHDSVYSQYVESIHGKAILSGIKDSPVCTDCHGEHTIAASSEPSSKVAPKNIPETCSVCHSDVKLTEKYGIPGARYKTYLDSYHGMASKFGEVTVANCASCHGYHNILPSSDKNSLINKDNLPKTCGKCHPGATGKFAIGKIHVEAKKESSLGKYYVRQFYIWFISILIVCFVSYVALELYGYFRRKR
;
A
#
# COMPACT_ATOMS: atom_id res chain seq x y z
N MET A 1 -53.53 60.18 -11.72
CA MET A 1 -54.76 60.05 -12.54
C MET A 1 -55.17 58.58 -12.48
N LEU A 2 -56.10 58.17 -11.60
CA LEU A 2 -57.56 58.16 -11.82
C LEU A 2 -57.90 57.42 -13.12
N LYS A 3 -58.37 56.17 -13.10
CA LYS A 3 -59.78 55.69 -13.11
C LYS A 3 -59.75 54.40 -13.99
N ASN A 4 -60.48 53.30 -13.86
CA ASN A 4 -61.78 52.97 -13.27
C ASN A 4 -61.92 51.43 -13.17
N PHE A 5 -62.70 50.99 -12.18
CA PHE A 5 -63.38 49.70 -12.07
C PHE A 5 -64.47 49.52 -13.16
N PRO A 6 -64.87 48.28 -13.49
CA PRO A 6 -66.13 47.69 -12.96
C PRO A 6 -65.93 46.22 -12.52
N VAL A 7 -66.27 45.79 -11.30
CA VAL A 7 -67.59 45.36 -10.77
C VAL A 7 -68.39 44.41 -11.67
N ALA A 8 -68.82 43.30 -11.06
CA ALA A 8 -69.59 42.13 -11.55
C ALA A 8 -68.69 41.00 -12.09
N MET A 9 -68.68 39.78 -11.54
CA MET A 9 -69.83 38.96 -11.19
C MET A 9 -69.40 37.89 -10.17
N PHE A 10 -70.05 37.87 -9.01
CA PHE A 10 -69.93 36.81 -8.01
C PHE A 10 -70.53 35.53 -8.59
N LEU A 11 -69.71 34.50 -8.87
CA LEU A 11 -70.19 33.15 -9.11
C LEU A 11 -69.59 32.21 -8.06
N MET A 12 -70.43 31.91 -7.09
CA MET A 12 -70.20 31.04 -5.96
C MET A 12 -70.13 29.59 -6.46
N ILE A 13 -68.91 29.10 -6.77
CA ILE A 13 -68.70 27.67 -7.02
C ILE A 13 -68.45 27.00 -5.67
N LEU A 14 -69.51 26.39 -5.16
CA LEU A 14 -69.49 25.49 -4.02
C LEU A 14 -68.76 24.19 -4.46
N ILE A 15 -67.44 24.13 -4.30
CA ILE A 15 -66.71 22.87 -4.46
C ILE A 15 -67.03 21.99 -3.25
N ILE A 16 -67.94 21.04 -3.48
CA ILE A 16 -68.24 19.93 -2.59
C ILE A 16 -66.92 19.17 -2.37
N PHE A 17 -66.35 19.28 -1.17
CA PHE A 17 -65.30 18.39 -0.69
C PHE A 17 -65.89 16.98 -0.59
N LEU A 18 -65.82 16.20 -1.68
CA LEU A 18 -65.88 14.75 -1.56
C LEU A 18 -64.61 14.30 -0.82
N PRO A 19 -64.71 13.51 0.26
CA PRO A 19 -63.55 12.83 0.79
C PRO A 19 -63.15 11.81 -0.27
N LEU A 20 -62.12 12.13 -1.06
CA LEU A 20 -61.31 11.13 -1.72
C LEU A 20 -60.81 10.21 -0.60
N LYS A 21 -61.46 9.04 -0.46
CA LYS A 21 -60.90 7.92 0.26
C LYS A 21 -59.52 7.71 -0.34
N ALA A 22 -58.49 8.14 0.38
CA ALA A 22 -57.13 7.76 0.11
C ALA A 22 -57.17 6.23 0.03
N SER A 23 -57.00 5.71 -1.19
CA SER A 23 -56.75 4.31 -1.40
C SER A 23 -55.49 4.03 -0.60
N SER A 24 -55.66 3.36 0.53
CA SER A 24 -54.55 2.79 1.28
C SER A 24 -53.89 1.83 0.31
N GLN A 25 -52.82 2.31 -0.33
CA GLN A 25 -51.79 1.43 -0.83
C GLN A 25 -51.49 0.49 0.32
N THR A 26 -51.70 -0.79 0.07
CA THR A 26 -51.41 -1.89 0.99
C THR A 26 -49.99 -1.71 1.51
N ALA A 27 -49.86 -1.02 2.64
CA ALA A 27 -48.59 -0.74 3.24
C ALA A 27 -48.13 -2.07 3.83
N GLY A 28 -47.17 -2.72 3.17
CA GLY A 28 -46.52 -3.90 3.72
C GLY A 28 -45.95 -3.60 5.12
N VAL A 29 -45.71 -4.66 5.90
CA VAL A 29 -45.24 -4.60 7.29
C VAL A 29 -44.10 -3.60 7.49
N SER A 30 -44.25 -2.74 8.51
CA SER A 30 -43.28 -1.72 8.92
C SER A 30 -42.10 -2.31 9.69
N ASN A 31 -41.02 -1.53 9.86
CA ASN A 31 -39.87 -1.98 10.67
C ASN A 31 -40.23 -2.06 12.15
N GLU A 32 -41.06 -1.12 12.62
CA GLU A 32 -41.54 -1.03 13.99
C GLU A 32 -42.31 -2.30 14.41
N GLU A 33 -43.13 -2.85 13.50
CA GLU A 33 -43.82 -4.12 13.72
C GLU A 33 -42.84 -5.30 13.83
N CYS A 34 -41.76 -5.31 13.04
CA CYS A 34 -40.70 -6.32 13.18
C CYS A 34 -39.95 -6.18 14.51
N PHE A 35 -39.61 -4.95 14.91
CA PHE A 35 -38.92 -4.68 16.18
C PHE A 35 -39.76 -5.08 17.40
N GLY A 36 -41.09 -5.03 17.32
CA GLY A 36 -41.99 -5.46 18.39
C GLY A 36 -41.75 -6.89 18.90
N CYS A 37 -41.20 -7.78 18.06
CA CYS A 37 -40.72 -9.10 18.49
C CYS A 37 -39.19 -9.21 18.46
N HIS A 38 -38.53 -8.64 17.45
CA HIS A 38 -37.09 -8.81 17.26
C HIS A 38 -36.20 -7.98 18.20
N GLU A 39 -36.74 -7.04 18.99
CA GLU A 39 -35.98 -6.37 20.06
C GLU A 39 -35.88 -7.21 21.34
N ASP A 40 -36.47 -8.40 21.39
CA ASP A 40 -36.31 -9.31 22.52
C ASP A 40 -34.95 -10.05 22.43
N LYS A 41 -34.08 -9.80 23.41
CA LYS A 41 -32.75 -10.43 23.52
C LYS A 41 -32.81 -11.94 23.79
N SER A 42 -33.94 -12.45 24.26
CA SER A 42 -34.17 -13.88 24.49
C SER A 42 -34.72 -14.60 23.26
N LEU A 43 -35.14 -13.87 22.22
CA LEU A 43 -35.68 -14.48 21.02
C LEU A 43 -34.59 -15.24 20.25
N SER A 44 -34.77 -16.55 20.15
CA SER A 44 -33.83 -17.46 19.49
C SER A 44 -34.54 -18.51 18.64
N ARG A 45 -33.79 -19.16 17.77
CA ARG A 45 -34.20 -20.38 17.08
C ARG A 45 -33.05 -21.38 17.04
N LYS A 46 -33.35 -22.66 16.85
CA LYS A 46 -32.32 -23.66 16.57
C LYS A 46 -31.94 -23.67 15.09
N SER A 47 -30.64 -23.79 14.82
CA SER A 47 -30.10 -24.03 13.49
C SER A 47 -30.38 -25.47 13.04
N ALA A 48 -30.09 -25.78 11.78
CA ALA A 48 -30.15 -27.15 11.26
C ALA A 48 -29.17 -28.11 11.99
N THR A 49 -28.12 -27.58 12.62
CA THR A 49 -27.14 -28.34 13.41
C THR A 49 -27.47 -28.38 14.91
N GLY A 50 -28.60 -27.79 15.32
CA GLY A 50 -29.06 -27.76 16.71
C GLY A 50 -28.49 -26.60 17.55
N GLU A 51 -27.65 -25.75 16.97
CA GLU A 51 -27.09 -24.56 17.63
C GLU A 51 -28.15 -23.48 17.84
N GLU A 52 -28.11 -22.79 18.97
CA GLU A 52 -29.01 -21.67 19.24
C GLU A 52 -28.55 -20.40 18.49
N ILE A 53 -29.45 -19.82 17.70
CA ILE A 53 -29.24 -18.60 16.93
C ILE A 53 -30.18 -17.53 17.48
N LEU A 54 -29.61 -16.49 18.08
CA LEU A 54 -30.35 -15.30 18.49
C LEU A 54 -30.90 -14.55 17.27
N LEU A 55 -32.17 -14.15 17.36
CA LEU A 55 -32.90 -13.40 16.35
C LEU A 55 -33.02 -11.91 16.69
N PHE A 56 -32.30 -11.46 17.72
CA PHE A 56 -32.32 -10.10 18.21
C PHE A 56 -31.81 -9.08 17.18
N VAL A 57 -32.59 -8.02 16.98
CA VAL A 57 -32.27 -6.82 16.21
C VAL A 57 -32.74 -5.61 17.00
N GLU A 58 -31.82 -4.75 17.40
CA GLU A 58 -32.10 -3.51 18.11
C GLU A 58 -32.50 -2.42 17.12
N GLY A 59 -33.74 -1.95 17.17
CA GLY A 59 -34.27 -0.96 16.24
C GLY A 59 -33.54 0.38 16.32
N LYS A 60 -33.12 0.79 17.53
CA LYS A 60 -32.31 2.01 17.71
C LYS A 60 -30.98 1.95 16.98
N GLU A 61 -30.28 0.82 17.05
CA GLU A 61 -29.01 0.63 16.36
C GLU A 61 -29.20 0.44 14.85
N PHE A 62 -30.27 -0.26 14.43
CA PHE A 62 -30.64 -0.35 13.01
C PHE A 62 -30.89 1.03 12.40
N ASN A 63 -31.53 1.93 13.14
CA ASN A 63 -31.82 3.30 12.68
C ASN A 63 -30.57 4.18 12.49
N ARG A 64 -29.41 3.75 12.98
CA ARG A 64 -28.11 4.37 12.70
C ARG A 64 -27.47 3.86 11.41
N SER A 65 -27.95 2.74 10.88
CA SER A 65 -27.41 2.13 9.66
C SER A 65 -27.75 2.95 8.41
N VAL A 66 -27.00 2.69 7.34
CA VAL A 66 -27.29 3.24 5.99
C VAL A 66 -28.63 2.75 5.44
N HIS A 67 -29.16 1.65 5.99
CA HIS A 67 -30.42 1.03 5.59
C HIS A 67 -31.61 1.43 6.47
N LYS A 68 -31.49 2.43 7.35
CA LYS A 68 -32.58 2.85 8.27
C LYS A 68 -33.95 3.06 7.60
N ASN A 69 -33.96 3.51 6.34
CA ASN A 69 -35.18 3.76 5.56
C ASN A 69 -35.62 2.56 4.70
N VAL A 70 -34.86 1.46 4.72
CA VAL A 70 -35.19 0.22 4.01
C VAL A 70 -36.00 -0.66 4.96
N ARG A 71 -37.20 -1.06 4.51
CA ARG A 71 -38.03 -1.98 5.29
C ARG A 71 -37.40 -3.37 5.37
N CYS A 72 -37.57 -4.06 6.50
CA CYS A 72 -37.06 -5.42 6.74
C CYS A 72 -37.46 -6.37 5.61
N ILE A 73 -38.71 -6.29 5.14
CA ILE A 73 -39.26 -7.11 4.05
C ILE A 73 -38.63 -6.87 2.67
N TYR A 74 -37.86 -5.80 2.48
CA TYR A 74 -37.13 -5.60 1.23
C TYR A 74 -35.83 -6.38 1.16
N CYS A 75 -35.24 -6.68 2.32
CA CYS A 75 -34.08 -7.58 2.44
C CYS A 75 -34.52 -9.02 2.68
N HIS A 76 -35.54 -9.21 3.51
CA HIS A 76 -36.22 -10.49 3.76
C HIS A 76 -37.44 -10.59 2.85
N ASP A 77 -37.18 -10.70 1.54
CA ASP A 77 -38.22 -10.70 0.51
C ASP A 77 -39.19 -11.88 0.60
N ASP A 78 -38.77 -12.99 1.20
CA ASP A 78 -39.64 -14.13 1.57
C ASP A 78 -40.85 -13.71 2.43
N LEU A 79 -40.78 -12.57 3.14
CA LEU A 79 -41.85 -12.06 3.99
C LEU A 79 -42.81 -11.09 3.30
N LYS A 80 -42.58 -10.71 2.04
CA LYS A 80 -43.40 -9.68 1.35
C LYS A 80 -44.87 -10.05 1.25
N ASP A 81 -45.16 -11.33 1.07
CA ASP A 81 -46.52 -11.86 0.87
C ASP A 81 -47.08 -12.55 2.12
N ILE A 82 -46.30 -12.62 3.20
CA ILE A 82 -46.70 -13.25 4.46
C ILE A 82 -47.53 -12.26 5.27
N LYS A 83 -48.70 -12.71 5.71
CA LYS A 83 -49.63 -11.92 6.54
C LYS A 83 -49.72 -12.43 7.98
N ASP A 84 -49.26 -13.65 8.23
CA ASP A 84 -49.32 -14.29 9.54
C ASP A 84 -48.03 -14.04 10.31
N PHE A 85 -48.12 -13.18 11.33
CA PHE A 85 -47.04 -12.92 12.29
C PHE A 85 -47.48 -13.35 13.71
N PRO A 86 -46.58 -13.94 14.52
CA PRO A 86 -45.17 -14.22 14.25
C PRO A 86 -44.98 -15.28 13.16
N HIS A 87 -44.03 -15.03 12.25
CA HIS A 87 -43.79 -15.89 11.10
C HIS A 87 -43.13 -17.22 11.54
N LYS A 88 -43.60 -18.35 11.00
CA LYS A 88 -43.06 -19.70 11.34
C LYS A 88 -41.86 -20.10 10.49
N GLU A 89 -41.67 -19.43 9.35
CA GLU A 89 -40.70 -19.84 8.34
C GLU A 89 -39.29 -19.41 8.70
N SER A 90 -38.33 -20.27 8.36
CA SER A 90 -36.92 -19.94 8.38
C SER A 90 -36.59 -19.14 7.13
N LEU A 91 -36.27 -17.86 7.31
CA LEU A 91 -35.96 -16.96 6.20
C LEU A 91 -34.71 -17.40 5.44
N LYS A 92 -34.71 -17.21 4.13
CA LYS A 92 -33.50 -17.38 3.32
C LYS A 92 -32.47 -16.32 3.69
N LYS A 93 -31.23 -16.59 3.28
CA LYS A 93 -30.15 -15.63 3.46
C LYS A 93 -30.39 -14.42 2.57
N VAL A 94 -30.25 -13.23 3.15
CA VAL A 94 -30.35 -11.96 2.42
C VAL A 94 -29.26 -11.87 1.35
N GLU A 95 -29.68 -11.53 0.13
CA GLU A 95 -28.82 -11.36 -1.03
C GLU A 95 -28.63 -9.86 -1.34
N CYS A 96 -27.53 -9.27 -0.88
CA CYS A 96 -27.24 -7.85 -1.08
C CYS A 96 -27.21 -7.45 -2.57
N LYS A 97 -26.84 -8.39 -3.46
CA LYS A 97 -26.72 -8.18 -4.91
C LYS A 97 -28.02 -7.77 -5.60
N THR A 98 -29.17 -8.01 -4.98
CA THR A 98 -30.47 -7.59 -5.51
C THR A 98 -30.55 -6.07 -5.69
N CYS A 99 -29.85 -5.31 -4.84
CA CYS A 99 -29.72 -3.86 -4.97
C CYS A 99 -28.27 -3.42 -5.27
N HIS A 100 -27.27 -4.16 -4.80
CA HIS A 100 -25.84 -3.86 -4.96
C HIS A 100 -25.19 -4.74 -6.04
N GLU A 101 -25.79 -4.75 -7.24
CA GLU A 101 -25.35 -5.61 -8.35
C GLU A 101 -23.94 -5.25 -8.82
N LYS A 102 -23.61 -3.95 -8.89
CA LYS A 102 -22.30 -3.48 -9.35
C LYS A 102 -21.19 -3.88 -8.39
N GLU A 103 -21.42 -3.71 -7.08
CA GLU A 103 -20.47 -4.11 -6.04
C GLU A 103 -20.31 -5.63 -6.03
N PHE A 104 -21.40 -6.38 -6.21
CA PHE A 104 -21.34 -7.84 -6.34
C PHE A 104 -20.55 -8.28 -7.57
N ALA A 105 -20.72 -7.63 -8.73
CA ALA A 105 -19.98 -7.93 -9.95
C ALA A 105 -18.47 -7.66 -9.78
N SER A 106 -18.09 -6.63 -9.05
CA SER A 106 -16.68 -6.38 -8.66
C SER A 106 -16.17 -7.43 -7.69
N PHE A 107 -16.96 -7.75 -6.65
CA PHE A 107 -16.64 -8.76 -5.65
C PHE A 107 -16.43 -10.14 -6.27
N ALA A 108 -17.31 -10.56 -7.18
CA ALA A 108 -17.24 -11.84 -7.87
C ALA A 108 -15.93 -12.04 -8.65
N GLN A 109 -15.26 -10.96 -9.04
CA GLN A 109 -13.97 -11.00 -9.74
C GLN A 109 -12.76 -11.02 -8.81
N SER A 110 -12.96 -10.91 -7.50
CA SER A 110 -11.88 -10.92 -6.50
C SER A 110 -11.49 -12.34 -6.08
N VAL A 111 -10.35 -12.45 -5.40
CA VAL A 111 -9.90 -13.70 -4.78
C VAL A 111 -10.89 -14.20 -3.72
N HIS A 112 -11.53 -13.29 -2.96
CA HIS A 112 -12.54 -13.67 -1.97
C HIS A 112 -13.84 -14.11 -2.63
N GLY A 113 -14.36 -13.32 -3.58
CA GLY A 113 -15.65 -13.60 -4.20
C GLY A 113 -15.64 -14.85 -5.06
N ARG A 114 -14.55 -15.15 -5.77
CA ARG A 114 -14.44 -16.39 -6.56
C ARG A 114 -14.60 -17.64 -5.71
N GLU A 115 -13.93 -17.71 -4.57
CA GLU A 115 -14.04 -18.87 -3.66
C GLU A 115 -15.36 -18.86 -2.89
N PHE A 116 -15.89 -17.68 -2.54
CA PHE A 116 -17.17 -17.55 -1.85
C PHE A 116 -18.33 -18.06 -2.71
N ILE A 117 -18.31 -17.77 -4.01
CA ILE A 117 -19.32 -18.21 -4.99
C ILE A 117 -19.24 -19.73 -5.22
N LYS A 118 -18.04 -20.32 -5.17
CA LYS A 118 -17.86 -21.79 -5.21
C LYS A 118 -18.36 -22.50 -3.95
N GLY A 119 -18.77 -21.75 -2.93
CA GLY A 119 -19.33 -22.29 -1.70
C GLY A 119 -18.32 -22.44 -0.55
N ASP A 120 -17.06 -21.99 -0.70
CA ASP A 120 -16.14 -21.99 0.43
C ASP A 120 -16.61 -20.95 1.47
N ARG A 121 -16.88 -21.42 2.68
CA ARG A 121 -17.34 -20.58 3.79
C ARG A 121 -16.21 -20.10 4.71
N ASN A 122 -14.97 -20.49 4.42
CA ASN A 122 -13.77 -19.99 5.11
C ASN A 122 -13.21 -18.71 4.46
N VAL A 123 -13.83 -18.21 3.38
CA VAL A 123 -13.53 -16.90 2.79
C VAL A 123 -14.61 -15.88 3.16
N PRO A 124 -14.27 -14.59 3.29
CA PRO A 124 -15.23 -13.57 3.69
C PRO A 124 -16.26 -13.29 2.58
N GLY A 125 -17.51 -13.07 2.97
CA GLY A 125 -18.56 -12.51 2.12
C GLY A 125 -18.87 -11.06 2.47
N CYS A 126 -19.90 -10.46 1.85
CA CYS A 126 -20.28 -9.07 2.07
C CYS A 126 -20.44 -8.74 3.57
N ALA A 127 -21.22 -9.56 4.27
CA ALA A 127 -21.53 -9.35 5.68
C ALA A 127 -20.35 -9.58 6.64
N THR A 128 -19.29 -10.26 6.19
CA THR A 128 -18.08 -10.45 7.00
C THR A 128 -17.33 -9.13 7.18
N CYS A 129 -17.32 -8.28 6.15
CA CYS A 129 -16.64 -6.99 6.19
C CYS A 129 -17.60 -5.83 6.54
N HIS A 130 -18.82 -5.82 6.00
CA HIS A 130 -19.77 -4.71 6.17
C HIS A 130 -20.72 -4.87 7.38
N GLY A 131 -20.88 -6.10 7.89
CA GLY A 131 -21.89 -6.41 8.89
C GLY A 131 -23.23 -6.83 8.28
N LYS A 132 -24.27 -6.91 9.13
CA LYS A 132 -25.61 -7.40 8.75
C LYS A 132 -26.66 -6.30 8.88
N HIS A 133 -27.32 -6.19 10.03
CA HIS A 133 -28.39 -5.21 10.25
C HIS A 133 -27.87 -3.81 10.59
N TYR A 134 -26.64 -3.68 11.08
CA TYR A 134 -26.06 -2.42 11.55
C TYR A 134 -24.94 -1.93 10.62
N ILE A 135 -25.18 -1.93 9.31
CA ILE A 135 -24.19 -1.50 8.31
C ILE A 135 -24.04 0.02 8.39
N LEU A 136 -22.85 0.50 8.76
CA LEU A 136 -22.53 1.92 8.87
C LEU A 136 -21.90 2.45 7.57
N CYS A 137 -21.97 3.78 7.38
CA CYS A 137 -21.31 4.44 6.26
C CYS A 137 -19.78 4.36 6.40
N ALA A 138 -19.05 4.38 5.30
CA ALA A 138 -17.59 4.19 5.30
C ALA A 138 -16.81 5.35 5.94
N ASP A 139 -17.41 6.52 6.05
CA ASP A 139 -16.88 7.71 6.73
C ASP A 139 -17.12 7.68 8.25
N ASP A 140 -18.02 6.82 8.74
CA ASP A 140 -18.22 6.61 10.17
C ASP A 140 -16.99 5.87 10.75
N PRO A 141 -16.30 6.44 11.76
CA PRO A 141 -15.14 5.79 12.38
C PRO A 141 -15.48 4.42 12.96
N GLU A 142 -16.74 4.20 13.36
CA GLU A 142 -17.19 2.94 13.93
C GLU A 142 -17.43 1.85 12.87
N CYS A 143 -17.54 2.22 11.60
CA CYS A 143 -17.68 1.28 10.49
C CYS A 143 -16.45 0.36 10.39
N SER A 144 -16.69 -0.94 10.26
CA SER A 144 -15.62 -1.94 10.09
C SER A 144 -14.78 -1.72 8.84
N THR A 145 -15.33 -1.06 7.82
CA THR A 145 -14.60 -0.78 6.57
C THR A 145 -14.00 0.63 6.51
N SER A 146 -14.17 1.45 7.57
CA SER A 146 -13.56 2.77 7.66
C SER A 146 -12.03 2.69 7.68
N PRO A 147 -11.29 3.74 7.27
CA PRO A 147 -9.84 3.76 7.36
C PRO A 147 -9.30 3.42 8.75
N ALA A 148 -10.00 3.85 9.80
CA ALA A 148 -9.60 3.63 11.20
C ALA A 148 -9.71 2.15 11.63
N LYS A 149 -10.65 1.38 11.07
CA LYS A 149 -10.90 -0.02 11.45
C LYS A 149 -10.52 -1.04 10.38
N GLN A 150 -10.22 -0.61 9.15
CA GLN A 150 -9.98 -1.51 8.04
C GLN A 150 -8.83 -2.49 8.29
N ILE A 151 -7.75 -2.03 8.94
CA ILE A 151 -6.62 -2.88 9.32
C ILE A 151 -7.13 -4.09 10.13
N LYS A 152 -7.87 -3.82 11.21
CA LYS A 152 -8.46 -4.86 12.07
C LYS A 152 -9.44 -5.76 11.32
N THR A 153 -10.18 -5.22 10.35
CA THR A 153 -11.13 -6.00 9.55
C THR A 153 -10.43 -7.03 8.67
N CYS A 154 -9.33 -6.66 8.03
CA CYS A 154 -8.53 -7.59 7.22
C CYS A 154 -7.77 -8.59 8.10
N THR A 155 -7.15 -8.12 9.18
CA THR A 155 -6.27 -8.96 10.01
C THR A 155 -7.00 -10.03 10.82
N LYS A 156 -8.31 -9.88 11.07
CA LYS A 156 -9.18 -10.93 11.64
C LYS A 156 -8.97 -12.31 11.00
N CYS A 157 -8.78 -12.35 9.68
CA CYS A 157 -8.54 -13.59 8.93
C CYS A 157 -7.10 -13.71 8.45
N HIS A 158 -6.47 -12.59 8.06
CA HIS A 158 -5.12 -12.59 7.52
C HIS A 158 -4.02 -12.82 8.58
N GLU A 159 -4.37 -12.85 9.86
CA GLU A 159 -3.49 -13.27 10.95
C GLU A 159 -3.87 -14.65 11.53
N ASP A 160 -4.91 -15.30 11.02
CA ASP A 160 -5.29 -16.64 11.45
C ASP A 160 -4.39 -17.67 10.74
N GLN A 161 -3.55 -18.37 11.53
CA GLN A 161 -2.66 -19.41 11.03
C GLN A 161 -3.38 -20.50 10.23
N ARG A 162 -4.64 -20.81 10.56
CA ARG A 162 -5.42 -21.82 9.84
C ARG A 162 -5.75 -21.36 8.43
N ILE A 163 -6.13 -20.09 8.29
CA ILE A 163 -6.46 -19.46 7.00
C ILE A 163 -5.20 -19.30 6.16
N VAL A 164 -4.12 -18.78 6.76
CA VAL A 164 -2.83 -18.59 6.07
C VAL A 164 -2.29 -19.91 5.53
N LYS A 165 -2.33 -21.00 6.33
CA LYS A 165 -1.92 -22.33 5.88
C LYS A 165 -2.85 -22.89 4.81
N LYS A 166 -4.17 -22.79 4.99
CA LYS A 166 -5.16 -23.37 4.06
C LYS A 166 -5.03 -22.79 2.65
N TYR A 167 -4.81 -21.47 2.53
CA TYR A 167 -4.77 -20.77 1.24
C TYR A 167 -3.35 -20.40 0.80
N ASN A 168 -2.31 -20.88 1.50
CA ASN A 168 -0.92 -20.55 1.23
C ASN A 168 -0.68 -19.03 1.10
N LEU A 169 -1.23 -18.27 2.05
CA LEU A 169 -1.11 -16.80 2.06
C LEU A 169 0.29 -16.39 2.52
N PRO A 170 0.71 -15.14 2.22
CA PRO A 170 1.90 -14.56 2.83
C PRO A 170 1.88 -14.71 4.36
N GLY A 171 3.06 -14.89 4.95
CA GLY A 171 3.20 -15.15 6.38
C GLY A 171 2.61 -14.04 7.26
N ILE A 172 2.12 -14.40 8.44
CA ILE A 172 1.45 -13.46 9.36
C ILE A 172 2.31 -12.26 9.72
N GLU A 173 3.61 -12.47 9.98
CA GLU A 173 4.52 -11.35 10.31
C GLU A 173 4.63 -10.34 9.18
N PHE A 174 4.59 -10.80 7.92
CA PHE A 174 4.61 -9.91 6.77
C PHE A 174 3.36 -9.04 6.71
N ILE A 175 2.17 -9.60 6.98
CA ILE A 175 0.92 -8.84 6.97
C ILE A 175 0.87 -7.87 8.17
N LYS A 176 1.23 -8.36 9.36
CA LYS A 176 1.33 -7.54 10.59
C LYS A 176 2.29 -6.37 10.45
N SER A 177 3.35 -6.54 9.66
CA SER A 177 4.33 -5.49 9.46
C SER A 177 3.73 -4.19 8.92
N TYR A 178 2.56 -4.25 8.27
CA TYR A 178 1.80 -3.07 7.84
C TYR A 178 1.57 -2.05 8.94
N GLU A 179 1.25 -2.51 10.15
CA GLU A 179 1.01 -1.63 11.30
C GLU A 179 2.26 -0.83 11.68
N LYS A 180 3.44 -1.35 11.34
CA LYS A 180 4.74 -0.71 11.53
C LYS A 180 5.12 0.22 10.37
N SER A 181 4.38 0.23 9.26
CA SER A 181 4.63 1.15 8.15
C SER A 181 4.30 2.59 8.51
N ILE A 182 4.81 3.55 7.75
CA ILE A 182 4.48 4.96 7.92
C ILE A 182 2.98 5.22 7.73
N HIS A 183 2.31 4.50 6.82
CA HIS A 183 0.87 4.62 6.61
C HIS A 183 0.08 4.03 7.78
N GLY A 184 0.45 2.83 8.24
CA GLY A 184 -0.18 2.18 9.39
C GLY A 184 -0.07 3.02 10.66
N ARG A 185 1.16 3.45 11.02
CA ARG A 185 1.41 4.31 12.18
C ARG A 185 0.74 5.67 12.08
N ALA A 186 0.65 6.26 10.88
CA ALA A 186 -0.05 7.53 10.70
C ALA A 186 -1.54 7.43 11.10
N ILE A 187 -2.18 6.28 10.86
CA ILE A 187 -3.56 6.04 11.29
C ILE A 187 -3.61 5.75 12.78
N THR A 188 -2.82 4.78 13.26
CA THR A 188 -2.97 4.24 14.62
C THR A 188 -2.36 5.13 15.71
N GLU A 189 -1.29 5.87 15.41
CA GLU A 189 -0.59 6.73 16.38
C GLU A 189 -0.97 8.21 16.24
N LYS A 190 -1.33 8.66 15.03
CA LYS A 190 -1.59 10.08 14.73
C LYS A 190 -3.03 10.39 14.29
N GLY A 191 -3.89 9.37 14.13
CA GLY A 191 -5.28 9.57 13.72
C GLY A 191 -5.46 10.11 12.30
N LEU A 192 -4.45 10.01 11.43
CA LEU A 192 -4.49 10.53 10.07
C LEU A 192 -5.21 9.55 9.14
N ILE A 193 -6.55 9.60 9.14
CA ILE A 193 -7.43 8.72 8.36
C ILE A 193 -7.32 8.88 6.83
N VAL A 194 -6.61 9.90 6.36
CA VAL A 194 -6.25 10.10 4.94
C VAL A 194 -5.07 9.24 4.50
N SER A 195 -4.38 8.60 5.44
CA SER A 195 -3.26 7.70 5.13
C SER A 195 -3.80 6.45 4.45
N ALA A 196 -2.99 5.88 3.54
CA ALA A 196 -3.37 4.67 2.83
C ALA A 196 -3.72 3.53 3.81
N VAL A 197 -4.62 2.65 3.39
CA VAL A 197 -5.05 1.40 4.04
C VAL A 197 -4.95 0.23 3.05
N CYS A 198 -5.25 -0.98 3.50
CA CYS A 198 -5.11 -2.20 2.69
C CYS A 198 -5.83 -2.08 1.34
N SER A 199 -7.05 -1.54 1.32
CA SER A 199 -7.87 -1.40 0.11
C SER A 199 -7.32 -0.41 -0.91
N ASP A 200 -6.54 0.60 -0.50
CA ASP A 200 -5.95 1.58 -1.43
C ASP A 200 -4.91 0.93 -2.35
N CYS A 201 -4.19 -0.07 -1.82
CA CYS A 201 -3.16 -0.82 -2.56
C CYS A 201 -3.68 -2.12 -3.15
N HIS A 202 -4.60 -2.82 -2.47
CA HIS A 202 -5.06 -4.15 -2.87
C HIS A 202 -6.37 -4.15 -3.67
N GLY A 203 -7.16 -3.08 -3.57
CA GLY A 203 -8.55 -2.99 -4.04
C GLY A 203 -9.55 -3.20 -2.89
N ALA A 204 -10.78 -2.71 -3.05
CA ALA A 204 -11.82 -2.86 -2.02
C ALA A 204 -12.67 -4.11 -2.27
N HIS A 205 -13.40 -4.14 -3.38
CA HIS A 205 -14.22 -5.30 -3.78
C HIS A 205 -13.54 -6.16 -4.84
N GLU A 206 -12.55 -5.62 -5.56
CA GLU A 206 -11.89 -6.23 -6.72
C GLU A 206 -10.46 -6.70 -6.41
N ILE A 207 -10.25 -7.27 -5.23
CA ILE A 207 -8.93 -7.77 -4.79
C ILE A 207 -8.48 -8.93 -5.69
N LYS A 208 -7.57 -8.67 -6.63
CA LYS A 208 -7.02 -9.67 -7.58
C LYS A 208 -5.68 -10.25 -7.14
N PRO A 209 -5.18 -11.36 -7.70
CA PRO A 209 -3.78 -11.79 -7.51
C PRO A 209 -2.76 -10.76 -8.02
N ALA A 210 -1.48 -10.83 -7.63
CA ALA A 210 -0.47 -9.84 -8.06
C ALA A 210 -0.02 -10.01 -9.53
N ASP A 211 -0.11 -11.23 -10.06
CA ASP A 211 0.19 -11.59 -11.45
C ASP A 211 -0.92 -11.19 -12.43
N ASP A 212 -2.14 -10.93 -11.96
CA ASP A 212 -3.24 -10.42 -12.78
C ASP A 212 -2.91 -9.00 -13.30
N PRO A 213 -2.92 -8.74 -14.62
CA PRO A 213 -2.62 -7.43 -15.19
C PRO A 213 -3.56 -6.30 -14.74
N LYS A 214 -4.78 -6.62 -14.31
CA LYS A 214 -5.77 -5.65 -13.80
C LYS A 214 -5.62 -5.41 -12.30
N SER A 215 -4.71 -6.11 -11.63
CA SER A 215 -4.47 -5.96 -10.19
C SER A 215 -3.75 -4.67 -9.87
N LEU A 216 -4.20 -3.98 -8.82
CA LEU A 216 -3.53 -2.76 -8.34
C LEU A 216 -2.08 -3.03 -7.90
N LYS A 217 -1.80 -4.22 -7.35
CA LYS A 217 -0.43 -4.64 -6.95
C LYS A 217 0.35 -5.34 -8.07
N ASN A 218 -0.16 -5.34 -9.31
CA ASN A 218 0.68 -5.72 -10.43
C ASN A 218 1.81 -4.71 -10.57
N LYS A 219 3.05 -5.18 -10.81
CA LYS A 219 4.24 -4.31 -10.87
C LYS A 219 4.06 -3.11 -11.81
N ALA A 220 3.41 -3.28 -12.96
CA ALA A 220 3.18 -2.19 -13.90
C ALA A 220 2.18 -1.12 -13.39
N ASN A 221 1.31 -1.49 -12.45
CA ASN A 221 0.26 -0.62 -11.91
C ASN A 221 0.68 0.08 -10.61
N ILE A 222 1.67 -0.45 -9.88
CA ILE A 222 2.16 0.11 -8.59
C ILE A 222 2.45 1.62 -8.68
N PRO A 223 3.17 2.15 -9.70
CA PRO A 223 3.42 3.58 -9.80
C PRO A 223 2.14 4.43 -9.79
N LYS A 224 1.09 3.97 -10.48
CA LYS A 224 -0.21 4.67 -10.54
C LYS A 224 -1.00 4.56 -9.24
N VAL A 225 -0.83 3.47 -8.48
CA VAL A 225 -1.43 3.35 -7.14
C VAL A 225 -0.85 4.41 -6.22
N CYS A 226 0.48 4.54 -6.17
CA CYS A 226 1.15 5.56 -5.37
C CYS A 226 0.78 6.98 -5.83
N ALA A 227 0.62 7.19 -7.15
CA ALA A 227 0.27 8.48 -7.74
C ALA A 227 -1.05 9.07 -7.23
N ARG A 228 -1.99 8.24 -6.75
CA ARG A 228 -3.27 8.71 -6.18
C ARG A 228 -3.08 9.74 -5.07
N CYS A 229 -2.00 9.62 -4.30
CA CYS A 229 -1.63 10.57 -3.23
C CYS A 229 -0.26 11.23 -3.47
N HIS A 230 0.62 10.60 -4.24
CA HIS A 230 1.99 11.08 -4.53
C HIS A 230 2.17 11.48 -5.99
N ASP A 231 1.19 12.20 -6.56
CA ASP A 231 1.14 12.55 -7.99
C ASP A 231 2.36 13.35 -8.47
N SER A 232 2.83 14.30 -7.66
CA SER A 232 4.02 15.10 -7.98
C SER A 232 5.31 14.27 -8.06
N VAL A 233 5.39 13.19 -7.28
CA VAL A 233 6.49 12.22 -7.32
C VAL A 233 6.34 11.30 -8.53
N TYR A 234 5.11 10.85 -8.81
CA TYR A 234 4.81 10.04 -9.98
C TYR A 234 5.20 10.74 -11.29
N SER A 235 4.84 12.02 -11.42
CA SER A 235 5.18 12.86 -12.58
C SER A 235 6.69 12.94 -12.83
N GLN A 236 7.51 12.93 -11.78
CA GLN A 236 8.97 12.85 -11.92
C GLN A 236 9.45 11.44 -12.26
N TYR A 237 8.85 10.42 -11.62
CA TYR A 237 9.19 9.03 -11.83
C TYR A 237 8.99 8.59 -13.28
N VAL A 238 7.86 8.93 -13.90
CA VAL A 238 7.58 8.54 -15.29
C VAL A 238 8.54 9.16 -16.30
N GLU A 239 9.16 10.29 -15.96
CA GLU A 239 10.19 10.92 -16.79
C GLU A 239 11.59 10.31 -16.59
N SER A 240 11.81 9.59 -15.50
CA SER A 240 13.06 8.90 -15.23
C SER A 240 13.31 7.72 -16.18
N ILE A 241 14.55 7.26 -16.24
CA ILE A 241 14.91 6.06 -17.01
C ILE A 241 14.17 4.81 -16.50
N HIS A 242 13.92 4.72 -15.19
CA HIS A 242 13.18 3.59 -14.61
C HIS A 242 11.70 3.63 -14.97
N GLY A 243 11.07 4.81 -14.89
CA GLY A 243 9.69 5.01 -15.29
C GLY A 243 9.47 4.77 -16.78
N LYS A 244 10.34 5.31 -17.63
CA LYS A 244 10.31 5.06 -19.08
C LYS A 244 10.49 3.58 -19.41
N ALA A 245 11.37 2.88 -18.71
CA ALA A 245 11.59 1.44 -18.90
C ALA A 245 10.35 0.61 -18.51
N ILE A 246 9.72 0.87 -17.34
CA ILE A 246 8.53 0.11 -16.94
C ILE A 246 7.34 0.38 -17.88
N LEU A 247 7.16 1.63 -18.33
CA LEU A 247 6.14 2.01 -19.31
C LEU A 247 6.39 1.38 -20.69
N SER A 248 7.65 1.13 -21.04
CA SER A 248 8.03 0.41 -22.26
C SER A 248 7.93 -1.12 -22.13
N GLY A 249 7.43 -1.63 -20.99
CA GLY A 249 7.23 -3.07 -20.76
C GLY A 249 8.43 -3.80 -20.14
N ILE A 250 9.51 -3.11 -19.75
CA ILE A 250 10.67 -3.71 -19.10
C ILE A 250 10.35 -3.96 -17.62
N LYS A 251 9.84 -5.16 -17.33
CA LYS A 251 9.39 -5.55 -15.97
C LYS A 251 10.50 -5.63 -14.92
N ASP A 252 11.76 -5.74 -15.35
CA ASP A 252 12.92 -5.71 -14.45
C ASP A 252 13.23 -4.30 -13.93
N SER A 253 12.67 -3.26 -14.55
CA SER A 253 12.81 -1.88 -14.08
C SER A 253 12.16 -1.70 -12.71
N PRO A 254 12.79 -0.99 -11.77
CA PRO A 254 12.25 -0.81 -10.44
C PRO A 254 11.05 0.15 -10.44
N VAL A 255 10.06 -0.17 -9.60
CA VAL A 255 8.92 0.68 -9.25
C VAL A 255 9.01 1.12 -7.79
N CYS A 256 8.02 1.87 -7.30
CA CYS A 256 8.04 2.51 -5.98
C CYS A 256 8.42 1.53 -4.84
N THR A 257 7.82 0.33 -4.85
CA THR A 257 8.02 -0.69 -3.80
C THR A 257 9.38 -1.38 -3.87
N ASP A 258 10.05 -1.41 -5.02
CA ASP A 258 11.40 -1.99 -5.14
C ASP A 258 12.43 -1.17 -4.35
N CYS A 259 12.24 0.15 -4.26
CA CYS A 259 13.11 1.03 -3.48
C CYS A 259 12.57 1.29 -2.06
N HIS A 260 11.28 1.60 -1.91
CA HIS A 260 10.71 2.03 -0.62
C HIS A 260 10.23 0.87 0.25
N GLY A 261 10.02 -0.32 -0.32
CA GLY A 261 9.32 -1.42 0.33
C GLY A 261 7.80 -1.31 0.22
N GLU A 262 7.11 -2.24 0.88
CA GLU A 262 5.64 -2.39 0.82
C GLU A 262 5.03 -2.31 2.22
N HIS A 263 4.64 -3.42 2.86
CA HIS A 263 4.08 -3.44 4.21
C HIS A 263 5.02 -2.90 5.29
N THR A 264 6.31 -2.73 5.03
CA THR A 264 7.29 -2.10 5.94
C THR A 264 7.73 -0.71 5.48
N ILE A 265 7.03 -0.09 4.53
CA ILE A 265 7.41 1.22 3.99
C ILE A 265 7.54 2.25 5.13
N ALA A 266 8.70 2.89 5.20
CA ALA A 266 9.06 3.84 6.25
C ALA A 266 9.46 5.18 5.65
N ALA A 267 9.28 6.27 6.40
CA ALA A 267 9.63 7.60 5.92
C ALA A 267 11.12 7.68 5.57
N SER A 268 11.47 8.40 4.51
CA SER A 268 12.86 8.51 4.04
C SER A 268 13.85 9.10 5.05
N SER A 269 13.36 9.78 6.08
CA SER A 269 14.17 10.30 7.19
C SER A 269 14.48 9.25 8.27
N GLU A 270 13.75 8.12 8.29
CA GLU A 270 13.92 7.09 9.30
C GLU A 270 15.08 6.15 8.93
N PRO A 271 15.99 5.81 9.88
CA PRO A 271 17.11 4.89 9.62
C PRO A 271 16.70 3.49 9.13
N SER A 272 15.49 3.05 9.48
CA SER A 272 14.90 1.77 9.05
C SER A 272 14.46 1.77 7.59
N SER A 273 14.29 2.95 6.97
CA SER A 273 13.84 3.06 5.59
C SER A 273 14.93 2.61 4.62
N LYS A 274 14.58 1.79 3.63
CA LYS A 274 15.49 1.40 2.54
C LYS A 274 16.03 2.61 1.76
N VAL A 275 15.28 3.71 1.75
CA VAL A 275 15.67 4.95 1.08
C VAL A 275 16.22 6.02 2.03
N ALA A 276 16.56 5.65 3.28
CA ALA A 276 17.30 6.54 4.16
C ALA A 276 18.66 6.91 3.53
N PRO A 277 19.19 8.14 3.74
CA PRO A 277 20.43 8.58 3.09
C PRO A 277 21.60 7.59 3.19
N LYS A 278 21.72 6.88 4.31
CA LYS A 278 22.73 5.83 4.55
C LYS A 278 22.48 4.53 3.77
N ASN A 279 21.21 4.20 3.51
CA ASN A 279 20.79 2.92 2.91
C ASN A 279 20.68 2.99 1.38
N ILE A 280 20.63 4.21 0.81
CA ILE A 280 20.52 4.43 -0.64
C ILE A 280 21.55 3.63 -1.47
N PRO A 281 22.86 3.60 -1.13
CA PRO A 281 23.83 2.84 -1.91
C PRO A 281 23.50 1.35 -2.01
N GLU A 282 23.04 0.75 -0.92
CA GLU A 282 22.64 -0.66 -0.89
C GLU A 282 21.33 -0.89 -1.65
N THR A 283 20.35 0.01 -1.51
CA THR A 283 19.09 -0.07 -2.25
C THR A 283 19.30 -0.03 -3.76
N CYS A 284 20.25 0.76 -4.25
CA CYS A 284 20.60 0.78 -5.67
C CYS A 284 21.41 -0.46 -6.09
N SER A 285 22.26 -1.00 -5.20
CA SER A 285 23.16 -2.11 -5.52
C SER A 285 22.42 -3.40 -5.83
N VAL A 286 21.22 -3.59 -5.26
CA VAL A 286 20.35 -4.75 -5.52
C VAL A 286 20.16 -5.02 -7.02
N CYS A 287 20.05 -3.97 -7.83
CA CYS A 287 19.91 -4.10 -9.29
C CYS A 287 21.18 -3.69 -10.04
N HIS A 288 21.86 -2.62 -9.62
CA HIS A 288 23.04 -2.09 -10.33
C HIS A 288 24.33 -2.86 -10.07
N SER A 289 24.29 -3.91 -9.23
CA SER A 289 25.38 -4.87 -9.03
C SER A 289 24.93 -6.31 -9.20
N ASP A 290 23.69 -6.54 -9.61
CA ASP A 290 23.22 -7.86 -10.00
C ASP A 290 23.78 -8.22 -11.37
N VAL A 291 24.52 -9.34 -11.44
CA VAL A 291 25.21 -9.76 -12.66
C VAL A 291 24.22 -10.06 -13.78
N LYS A 292 23.06 -10.67 -13.47
CA LYS A 292 22.07 -11.03 -14.48
C LYS A 292 21.47 -9.78 -15.14
N LEU A 293 21.07 -8.79 -14.33
CA LEU A 293 20.52 -7.53 -14.83
C LEU A 293 21.59 -6.71 -15.55
N THR A 294 22.81 -6.67 -15.01
CA THR A 294 23.90 -5.88 -15.58
C THR A 294 24.34 -6.39 -16.95
N GLU A 295 24.44 -7.70 -17.12
CA GLU A 295 24.71 -8.33 -18.42
C GLU A 295 23.53 -8.17 -19.38
N LYS A 296 22.30 -8.46 -18.93
CA LYS A 296 21.09 -8.40 -19.77
C LYS A 296 20.85 -7.02 -20.39
N TYR A 297 21.08 -5.96 -19.64
CA TYR A 297 20.82 -4.58 -20.07
C TYR A 297 22.09 -3.80 -20.43
N GLY A 298 23.26 -4.43 -20.39
CA GLY A 298 24.54 -3.79 -20.71
C GLY A 298 24.89 -2.63 -19.78
N ILE A 299 24.39 -2.64 -18.53
CA ILE A 299 24.71 -1.60 -17.54
C ILE A 299 26.01 -1.96 -16.81
N PRO A 300 26.90 -1.00 -16.52
CA PRO A 300 28.15 -1.31 -15.82
C PRO A 300 27.92 -1.85 -14.40
N GLY A 301 28.29 -3.10 -14.12
CA GLY A 301 28.02 -3.75 -12.83
C GLY A 301 28.93 -3.34 -11.67
N ALA A 302 30.10 -2.74 -11.94
CA ALA A 302 31.06 -2.36 -10.89
C ALA A 302 30.80 -0.99 -10.24
N ARG A 303 29.65 -0.34 -10.51
CA ARG A 303 29.34 1.01 -10.03
C ARG A 303 29.26 1.10 -8.51
N TYR A 304 28.62 0.12 -7.85
CA TYR A 304 28.55 0.07 -6.40
C TYR A 304 29.92 -0.09 -5.75
N LYS A 305 30.70 -1.07 -6.23
CA LYS A 305 32.07 -1.31 -5.74
C LYS A 305 32.95 -0.07 -5.85
N THR A 306 32.97 0.56 -7.03
CA THR A 306 33.76 1.77 -7.26
C THR A 306 33.29 2.98 -6.45
N TYR A 307 32.00 3.03 -6.09
CA TYR A 307 31.49 4.02 -5.14
C TYR A 307 32.01 3.75 -3.72
N LEU A 308 31.93 2.50 -3.24
CA LEU A 308 32.43 2.13 -1.91
C LEU A 308 33.94 2.37 -1.75
N ASP A 309 34.72 2.19 -2.81
CA ASP A 309 36.16 2.48 -2.85
C ASP A 309 36.47 3.99 -2.87
N SER A 310 35.46 4.86 -3.03
CA SER A 310 35.62 6.33 -3.02
C SER A 310 35.54 6.91 -1.60
N TYR A 311 36.01 8.14 -1.42
CA TYR A 311 35.88 8.86 -0.15
C TYR A 311 34.42 8.93 0.32
N HIS A 312 33.49 9.28 -0.58
CA HIS A 312 32.06 9.35 -0.25
C HIS A 312 31.50 8.00 0.22
N GLY A 313 31.85 6.91 -0.46
CA GLY A 313 31.39 5.58 -0.09
C GLY A 313 32.02 5.08 1.22
N MET A 314 33.31 5.32 1.43
CA MET A 314 33.98 5.00 2.69
C MET A 314 33.38 5.78 3.86
N ALA A 315 33.23 7.10 3.75
CA ALA A 315 32.64 7.93 4.79
C ALA A 315 31.19 7.52 5.09
N SER A 316 30.39 7.22 4.06
CA SER A 316 29.02 6.71 4.22
C SER A 316 29.00 5.37 4.96
N LYS A 317 29.93 4.46 4.67
CA LYS A 317 30.11 3.19 5.40
C LYS A 317 30.44 3.41 6.88
N PHE A 318 31.20 4.45 7.21
CA PHE A 318 31.49 4.84 8.59
C PHE A 318 30.36 5.62 9.27
N GLY A 319 29.23 5.83 8.59
CA GLY A 319 28.01 6.39 9.17
C GLY A 319 27.76 7.86 8.83
N GLU A 320 28.63 8.51 8.05
CA GLU A 320 28.40 9.88 7.61
C GLU A 320 27.24 9.94 6.61
N VAL A 321 26.19 10.69 6.95
CA VAL A 321 24.96 10.81 6.11
C VAL A 321 24.94 12.07 5.24
N THR A 322 25.90 12.97 5.45
CA THR A 322 26.04 14.24 4.73
C THR A 322 26.86 14.10 3.44
N VAL A 323 27.62 13.01 3.30
CA VAL A 323 28.40 12.71 2.11
C VAL A 323 27.51 12.28 0.96
N ALA A 324 28.00 12.46 -0.27
CA ALA A 324 27.24 12.10 -1.46
C ALA A 324 26.93 10.59 -1.50
N ASN A 325 25.69 10.26 -1.85
CA ASN A 325 25.24 8.90 -2.16
C ASN A 325 24.79 8.82 -3.63
N CYS A 326 24.27 7.66 -4.04
CA CYS A 326 23.82 7.45 -5.41
C CYS A 326 22.78 8.49 -5.84
N ALA A 327 21.79 8.76 -4.97
CA ALA A 327 20.68 9.65 -5.30
C ALA A 327 21.06 11.13 -5.29
N SER A 328 21.98 11.57 -4.43
CA SER A 328 22.43 12.98 -4.43
C SER A 328 23.16 13.36 -5.73
N CYS A 329 23.77 12.38 -6.40
CA CYS A 329 24.39 12.56 -7.70
C CYS A 329 23.42 12.32 -8.86
N HIS A 330 22.65 11.23 -8.84
CA HIS A 330 21.82 10.79 -9.97
C HIS A 330 20.38 11.29 -9.97
N GLY A 331 19.87 11.76 -8.83
CA GLY A 331 18.46 12.06 -8.59
C GLY A 331 17.77 10.98 -7.75
N TYR A 332 16.57 11.28 -7.25
CA TYR A 332 15.78 10.38 -6.41
C TYR A 332 14.69 9.69 -7.22
N HIS A 333 13.72 10.48 -7.69
CA HIS A 333 12.61 10.00 -8.52
C HIS A 333 12.77 10.40 -9.99
N ASN A 334 13.66 11.33 -10.32
CA ASN A 334 13.94 11.82 -11.67
C ASN A 334 15.33 11.37 -12.18
N ILE A 335 15.64 10.08 -12.05
CA ILE A 335 16.94 9.54 -12.47
C ILE A 335 17.03 9.52 -14.00
N LEU A 336 17.94 10.32 -14.57
CA LEU A 336 18.11 10.45 -16.01
C LEU A 336 19.49 9.93 -16.46
N PRO A 337 19.60 9.38 -17.69
CA PRO A 337 20.88 8.93 -18.23
C PRO A 337 21.85 10.11 -18.37
N SER A 338 23.16 9.84 -18.27
CA SER A 338 24.19 10.90 -18.30
C SER A 338 24.27 11.68 -19.62
N SER A 339 23.70 11.15 -20.69
CA SER A 339 23.56 11.82 -21.99
C SER A 339 22.44 12.85 -22.02
N ASP A 340 21.47 12.77 -21.11
CA ASP A 340 20.35 13.71 -21.04
C ASP A 340 20.83 15.05 -20.48
N LYS A 341 20.47 16.17 -21.13
CA LYS A 341 20.87 17.53 -20.73
C LYS A 341 20.30 17.94 -19.36
N ASN A 342 19.19 17.33 -18.94
CA ASN A 342 18.57 17.59 -17.64
C ASN A 342 19.11 16.67 -16.54
N SER A 343 19.96 15.69 -16.87
CA SER A 343 20.54 14.80 -15.87
C SER A 343 21.52 15.53 -14.95
N LEU A 344 21.41 15.29 -13.64
CA LEU A 344 22.34 15.83 -12.65
C LEU A 344 23.79 15.38 -12.87
N ILE A 345 23.98 14.25 -13.57
CA ILE A 345 25.30 13.72 -13.92
C ILE A 345 25.69 13.98 -15.39
N ASN A 346 24.94 14.83 -16.10
CA ASN A 346 25.40 15.34 -17.38
C ASN A 346 26.69 16.14 -17.18
N LYS A 347 27.64 16.03 -18.11
CA LYS A 347 28.95 16.71 -18.04
C LYS A 347 28.81 18.21 -17.75
N ASP A 348 27.82 18.86 -18.34
CA ASP A 348 27.58 20.30 -18.18
C ASP A 348 26.97 20.65 -16.81
N ASN A 349 26.29 19.69 -16.18
CA ASN A 349 25.63 19.87 -14.88
C ASN A 349 26.50 19.44 -13.70
N LEU A 350 27.54 18.63 -13.91
CA LEU A 350 28.41 18.13 -12.83
C LEU A 350 28.99 19.23 -11.93
N PRO A 351 29.49 20.37 -12.44
CA PRO A 351 29.97 21.46 -11.57
C PRO A 351 28.89 21.96 -10.60
N LYS A 352 27.64 22.09 -11.08
CA LYS A 352 26.49 22.48 -10.26
C LYS A 352 26.12 21.40 -9.24
N THR A 353 26.16 20.12 -9.64
CA THR A 353 25.85 18.99 -8.77
C THR A 353 26.88 18.86 -7.64
N CYS A 354 28.17 18.88 -7.96
CA CYS A 354 29.26 18.86 -6.98
C CYS A 354 29.26 20.14 -6.12
N GLY A 355 28.94 21.28 -6.73
CA GLY A 355 28.89 22.59 -6.10
C GLY A 355 27.89 22.71 -4.95
N LYS A 356 26.95 21.77 -4.82
CA LYS A 356 26.05 21.69 -3.64
C LYS A 356 26.81 21.50 -2.33
N CYS A 357 27.97 20.83 -2.38
CA CYS A 357 28.80 20.57 -1.20
C CYS A 357 30.26 21.05 -1.36
N HIS A 358 30.73 21.26 -2.59
CA HIS A 358 32.09 21.73 -2.88
C HIS A 358 32.05 23.16 -3.47
N PRO A 359 32.11 24.21 -2.62
CA PRO A 359 32.18 25.59 -3.10
C PRO A 359 33.33 25.79 -4.09
N GLY A 360 33.05 26.40 -5.23
CA GLY A 360 34.06 26.62 -6.27
C GLY A 360 34.34 25.42 -7.19
N ALA A 361 33.52 24.37 -7.16
CA ALA A 361 33.58 23.30 -8.16
C ALA A 361 33.39 23.87 -9.58
N THR A 362 34.48 23.96 -10.35
CA THR A 362 34.47 24.44 -11.74
C THR A 362 34.36 23.27 -12.73
N GLY A 363 34.21 23.57 -14.03
CA GLY A 363 34.28 22.54 -15.09
C GLY A 363 35.51 21.63 -14.97
N LYS A 364 36.66 22.17 -14.54
CA LYS A 364 37.90 21.40 -14.35
C LYS A 364 37.85 20.42 -13.17
N PHE A 365 37.07 20.75 -12.14
CA PHE A 365 36.84 19.88 -10.98
C PHE A 365 36.04 18.62 -11.35
N ALA A 366 35.13 18.75 -12.33
CA ALA A 366 34.21 17.70 -12.77
C ALA A 366 34.71 16.84 -13.95
N ILE A 367 35.94 17.04 -14.44
CA ILE A 367 36.46 16.32 -15.63
C ILE A 367 36.67 14.82 -15.37
N GLY A 368 36.96 14.45 -14.11
CA GLY A 368 37.28 13.08 -13.74
C GLY A 368 36.09 12.13 -13.86
N LYS A 369 36.31 10.93 -14.42
CA LYS A 369 35.34 9.84 -14.30
C LYS A 369 35.22 9.42 -12.83
N ILE A 370 34.00 9.40 -12.30
CA ILE A 370 33.73 9.11 -10.88
C ILE A 370 33.81 7.60 -10.60
N HIS A 371 33.06 6.80 -11.36
CA HIS A 371 33.07 5.35 -11.22
C HIS A 371 34.15 4.72 -12.11
N VAL A 372 35.39 4.65 -11.62
CA VAL A 372 36.52 4.05 -12.34
C VAL A 372 37.05 2.88 -11.55
N GLU A 373 37.09 1.71 -12.18
CA GLU A 373 37.77 0.54 -11.62
C GLU A 373 39.28 0.76 -11.64
N ALA A 374 39.97 0.33 -10.59
CA ALA A 374 41.44 0.33 -10.52
C ALA A 374 42.05 -0.86 -11.30
N LYS A 375 41.68 -1.03 -12.57
CA LYS A 375 42.29 -1.99 -13.49
C LYS A 375 43.40 -1.31 -14.28
N LYS A 376 44.36 -2.10 -14.77
CA LYS A 376 45.53 -1.61 -15.51
C LYS A 376 45.10 -0.87 -16.79
N GLU A 377 44.00 -1.31 -17.40
CA GLU A 377 43.43 -0.79 -18.64
C GLU A 377 42.62 0.49 -18.44
N SER A 378 42.02 0.70 -17.26
CA SER A 378 41.14 1.84 -16.97
C SER A 378 41.80 2.94 -16.15
N SER A 379 42.85 2.62 -15.38
CA SER A 379 43.62 3.61 -14.60
C SER A 379 45.00 3.07 -14.20
N LEU A 380 46.00 3.22 -15.08
CA LEU A 380 47.39 2.79 -14.85
C LEU A 380 47.97 3.30 -13.52
N GLY A 381 47.85 4.61 -13.25
CA GLY A 381 48.40 5.22 -12.03
C GLY A 381 47.80 4.64 -10.75
N LYS A 382 46.46 4.57 -10.66
CA LYS A 382 45.78 3.99 -9.49
C LYS A 382 46.12 2.51 -9.31
N TYR A 383 46.28 1.76 -10.40
CA TYR A 383 46.67 0.35 -10.35
C TYR A 383 48.04 0.17 -9.71
N TYR A 384 49.08 0.87 -10.19
CA TYR A 384 50.43 0.73 -9.65
C TYR A 384 50.56 1.23 -8.21
N VAL A 385 49.90 2.34 -7.88
CA VAL A 385 49.85 2.82 -6.49
C VAL A 385 49.22 1.76 -5.58
N ARG A 386 48.10 1.15 -5.99
CA ARG A 386 47.47 0.07 -5.23
C ARG A 386 48.40 -1.13 -5.06
N GLN A 387 49.08 -1.55 -6.12
CA GLN A 387 50.03 -2.67 -6.05
C GLN A 387 51.17 -2.36 -5.07
N PHE A 388 51.75 -1.17 -5.16
CA PHE A 388 52.79 -0.73 -4.23
C PHE A 388 52.34 -0.82 -2.77
N TYR A 389 51.17 -0.29 -2.43
CA TYR A 389 50.66 -0.36 -1.05
C TYR A 389 50.38 -1.78 -0.59
N ILE A 390 49.84 -2.65 -1.46
CA ILE A 390 49.60 -4.06 -1.12
C ILE A 390 50.93 -4.75 -0.77
N TRP A 391 51.95 -4.58 -1.60
CA TRP A 391 53.28 -5.14 -1.34
C TRP A 391 53.89 -4.56 -0.06
N PHE A 392 53.88 -3.23 0.08
CA PHE A 392 54.45 -2.55 1.24
C PHE A 392 53.80 -2.99 2.55
N ILE A 393 52.47 -2.98 2.63
CA ILE A 393 51.73 -3.39 3.83
C ILE A 393 51.95 -4.87 4.13
N SER A 394 51.96 -5.74 3.10
CA SER A 394 52.19 -7.18 3.29
C SER A 394 53.58 -7.45 3.86
N ILE A 395 54.62 -6.79 3.33
CA ILE A 395 55.99 -6.89 3.84
C ILE A 395 56.04 -6.41 5.29
N LEU A 396 55.44 -5.25 5.58
CA LEU A 396 55.41 -4.69 6.93
C LEU A 396 54.77 -5.66 7.94
N ILE A 397 53.62 -6.26 7.59
CA ILE A 397 52.92 -7.23 8.43
C ILE A 397 53.79 -8.47 8.65
N VAL A 398 54.40 -9.02 7.59
CA VAL A 398 55.28 -10.20 7.70
C VAL A 398 56.48 -9.91 8.60
N CYS A 399 57.13 -8.75 8.45
CA CYS A 399 58.24 -8.34 9.30
C CYS A 399 57.81 -8.21 10.76
N PHE A 400 56.65 -7.58 11.02
CA PHE A 400 56.12 -7.42 12.36
C PHE A 400 55.78 -8.75 13.03
N VAL A 401 55.07 -9.65 12.33
CA VAL A 401 54.74 -10.99 12.84
C VAL A 401 56.00 -11.81 13.07
N SER A 402 56.99 -11.74 12.18
CA SER A 402 58.28 -12.42 12.36
C SER A 402 59.04 -11.91 13.58
N TYR A 403 59.04 -10.59 13.79
CA TYR A 403 59.65 -9.97 14.96
C TYR A 403 59.01 -10.48 16.25
N VAL A 404 57.68 -10.45 16.34
CA VAL A 404 56.94 -10.98 17.50
C VAL A 404 57.21 -12.47 17.72
N ALA A 405 57.26 -13.27 16.65
CA ALA A 405 57.54 -14.71 16.75
C ALA A 405 58.95 -14.99 17.28
N LEU A 406 59.95 -14.24 16.81
CA LEU A 406 61.34 -14.34 17.29
C LEU A 406 61.46 -13.92 18.76
N GLU A 407 60.75 -12.87 19.16
CA GLU A 407 60.73 -12.41 20.55
C GLU A 407 60.07 -13.44 21.48
N LEU A 408 58.92 -14.00 21.08
CA LEU A 408 58.25 -15.08 21.82
C LEU A 408 59.13 -16.32 21.92
N TYR A 409 59.76 -16.74 20.81
CA TYR A 409 60.72 -17.85 20.81
C TYR A 409 61.88 -17.60 21.78
N GLY A 410 62.45 -16.39 21.76
CA GLY A 410 63.50 -15.98 22.69
C GLY A 410 63.03 -15.95 24.15
N TYR A 411 61.80 -15.50 24.41
CA TYR A 411 61.20 -15.54 25.75
C TYR A 411 61.06 -16.98 26.29
N PHE A 412 60.48 -17.89 25.50
CA PHE A 412 60.31 -19.29 25.91
C PHE A 412 61.65 -20.02 26.07
N ARG A 413 62.64 -19.70 25.24
CA ARG A 413 63.99 -20.25 25.36
C ARG A 413 64.74 -19.77 26.60
N ARG A 414 64.49 -18.54 27.08
CA ARG A 414 65.08 -18.00 28.32
C ARG A 414 64.39 -18.47 29.61
N LYS A 415 63.17 -19.01 29.48
CA LYS A 415 62.34 -19.49 30.61
C LYS A 415 62.48 -21.00 30.86
N ARG A 416 62.97 -21.75 29.87
CA ARG A 416 63.57 -23.08 30.05
C ARG A 416 65.01 -22.91 30.52
#